data_AF-A0A434F2J6-F1
#
_entry.id   AF-A0A434F2J6-F1
#
_cell.length_a   1.000
_cell.length_b   1.000
_cell.length_c   1.000
_cell.angle_alpha   90.00
_cell.angle_beta   90.00
_cell.angle_gamma   90.00
#
_symmetry.space_group_name_H-M   'P 1'
#
loop_
_entity.id
_entity.type
_entity.pdbx_description
1 polymer ?
#
loop_
_entity_poly.entity_id
_entity_poly.type
_entity_poly.pdbx_seq_one_letter_code
_entity_poly.pdbx_strand_id
1 'polypeptide(L)'
;PAKALRKGDKAMFVVSDDRFHLTSGKPSGEFNGMQASVIGEEFVGATAVVHLEGIGGLQLKAQKSHEELESLNLTPGARVWVSWRAGSSHILPGE
;
A
#
# COMPACT_ATOMS: atom_id res chain seq x y z
N PRO A 1 -15.88 7.82 22.32
CA PRO A 1 -14.42 7.82 22.61
C PRO A 1 -13.80 6.56 21.99
N ALA A 2 -12.76 6.68 21.15
CA ALA A 2 -12.13 5.52 20.53
C ALA A 2 -11.48 4.64 21.60
N LYS A 3 -11.80 3.34 21.62
CA LYS A 3 -11.23 2.37 22.57
C LYS A 3 -9.72 2.31 22.38
N ALA A 4 -8.96 2.53 23.46
CA ALA A 4 -7.50 2.40 23.41
C ALA A 4 -7.14 0.91 23.21
N LEU A 5 -6.45 0.62 22.12
CA LEU A 5 -6.00 -0.72 21.77
C LEU A 5 -4.92 -1.20 22.74
N ARG A 6 -5.01 -2.46 23.16
CA ARG A 6 -4.01 -3.15 23.98
C ARG A 6 -3.29 -4.22 23.16
N LYS A 7 -2.08 -4.57 23.59
CA LYS A 7 -1.33 -5.69 23.01
C LYS A 7 -2.17 -6.97 23.12
N GLY A 8 -2.49 -7.58 21.98
CA GLY A 8 -3.36 -8.77 21.89
C GLY A 8 -4.76 -8.47 21.32
N ASP A 9 -5.16 -7.21 21.22
CA ASP A 9 -6.41 -6.83 20.57
C ASP A 9 -6.30 -7.01 19.06
N LYS A 10 -7.37 -7.51 18.44
CA LYS A 10 -7.52 -7.45 16.98
C LYS A 10 -7.82 -6.01 16.59
N ALA A 11 -7.11 -5.51 15.60
CA ALA A 11 -7.33 -4.19 15.04
C ALA A 11 -7.29 -4.27 13.52
N MET A 12 -8.08 -3.43 12.88
CA MET A 12 -8.02 -3.23 11.44
C MET A 12 -7.11 -2.04 11.15
N PHE A 13 -6.11 -2.26 10.30
CA PHE A 13 -5.18 -1.23 9.85
C PHE A 13 -5.59 -0.77 8.46
N VAL A 14 -5.96 0.50 8.34
CA VAL A 14 -6.42 1.08 7.07
C VAL A 14 -5.48 2.19 6.65
N VAL A 15 -5.04 2.13 5.40
CA VAL A 15 -4.27 3.16 4.72
C VAL A 15 -4.98 3.45 3.41
N SER A 16 -5.22 4.73 3.13
CA SER A 16 -5.79 5.14 1.86
C SER A 16 -4.85 4.78 0.70
N ASP A 17 -5.43 4.35 -0.41
CA ASP A 17 -4.74 3.89 -1.62
C ASP A 17 -3.88 4.95 -2.29
N ASP A 18 -4.24 6.23 -2.17
CA ASP A 18 -3.51 7.41 -2.65
C ASP A 18 -2.26 7.74 -1.82
N ARG A 19 -2.20 7.29 -0.56
CA ARG A 19 -1.08 7.56 0.35
C ARG A 19 0.06 6.57 0.25
N PHE A 20 -0.13 5.47 -0.47
CA PHE A 20 0.95 4.53 -0.73
C PHE A 20 2.02 5.15 -1.63
N HIS A 21 3.28 4.84 -1.37
CA HIS A 21 4.41 5.13 -2.21
C HIS A 21 4.96 3.81 -2.74
N LEU A 22 5.02 3.70 -4.07
CA LEU A 22 5.54 2.53 -4.75
C LEU A 22 6.98 2.82 -5.17
N THR A 23 7.91 1.96 -4.75
CA THR A 23 9.33 2.10 -5.10
C THR A 23 9.93 0.74 -5.47
N SER A 24 10.89 0.72 -6.41
CA SER A 24 11.60 -0.52 -6.77
C SER A 24 12.54 -1.00 -5.64
N GLY A 25 13.02 -0.08 -4.80
CA GLY A 25 13.90 -0.35 -3.66
C GLY A 25 13.19 -0.18 -2.33
N LYS A 26 13.77 -0.74 -1.27
CA LYS A 26 13.29 -0.56 0.10
C LYS A 26 13.34 0.93 0.47
N PRO A 27 12.24 1.51 1.01
CA PRO A 27 12.26 2.91 1.43
C PRO A 27 13.30 3.13 2.53
N SER A 28 14.01 4.26 2.47
CA SER A 28 14.92 4.71 3.52
C SER A 28 14.22 5.71 4.45
N GLY A 29 14.35 5.54 5.77
CA GLY A 29 13.78 6.44 6.79
C GLY A 29 12.60 5.84 7.56
N GLU A 30 11.83 6.70 8.24
CA GLU A 30 10.67 6.31 9.06
C GLU A 30 9.41 6.06 8.23
N PHE A 31 9.53 5.16 7.26
CA PHE A 31 8.41 4.67 6.47
C PHE A 31 8.09 3.24 6.88
N ASN A 32 6.81 2.99 7.09
CA ASN A 32 6.34 1.61 7.07
C ASN A 32 6.41 1.13 5.63
N GLY A 33 6.80 -0.12 5.44
CA GLY A 33 6.79 -0.67 4.10
C GLY A 33 6.81 -2.18 4.10
N MET A 34 6.28 -2.74 3.03
CA MET A 34 6.26 -4.16 2.76
C MET A 34 6.50 -4.42 1.28
N GLN A 35 6.97 -5.62 0.98
CA GLN A 35 7.06 -6.08 -0.40
C GLN A 35 5.70 -6.60 -0.85
N ALA A 36 5.34 -6.25 -2.07
CA ALA A 36 4.20 -6.79 -2.77
C ALA A 36 4.58 -7.13 -4.21
N SER A 37 3.85 -8.07 -4.79
CA SER A 37 3.92 -8.41 -6.20
C SER A 37 2.81 -7.73 -6.96
N VAL A 38 3.12 -7.16 -8.12
CA VAL A 38 2.12 -6.58 -9.01
C VAL A 38 1.27 -7.71 -9.60
N ILE A 39 -0.04 -7.66 -9.37
CA ILE A 39 -1.00 -8.55 -10.01
C ILE A 39 -1.39 -7.98 -11.36
N GLY A 40 -1.60 -6.66 -11.41
CA GLY A 40 -1.96 -5.93 -12.62
C GLY A 40 -2.21 -4.46 -12.34
N GLU A 41 -2.50 -3.73 -13.39
CA GLU A 41 -2.83 -2.30 -13.35
C GLU A 41 -4.11 -2.05 -14.14
N GLU A 42 -4.93 -1.13 -13.64
CA GLU A 42 -6.18 -0.69 -14.27
C GLU A 42 -6.15 0.82 -14.46
N PHE A 43 -6.20 1.28 -15.71
CA PHE A 43 -6.19 2.71 -16.03
C PHE A 43 -7.61 3.27 -15.98
N VAL A 44 -7.79 4.34 -15.20
CA VAL A 44 -9.06 5.05 -15.01
C VAL A 44 -8.85 6.53 -15.35
N GLY A 45 -8.80 6.83 -16.65
CA GLY A 45 -8.58 8.19 -17.14
C GLY A 45 -7.17 8.70 -16.84
N ALA A 46 -7.04 9.65 -15.90
CA ALA A 46 -5.76 10.28 -15.54
C ALA A 46 -5.00 9.54 -14.42
N THR A 47 -5.65 8.59 -13.75
CA THR A 47 -5.03 7.78 -12.71
C THR A 47 -5.07 6.30 -13.08
N ALA A 48 -4.23 5.52 -12.44
CA ALA A 48 -4.16 4.09 -12.55
C ALA A 48 -4.23 3.46 -11.16
N VAL A 49 -4.97 2.37 -11.06
CA VAL A 49 -5.07 1.55 -9.86
C VAL A 49 -4.18 0.34 -10.05
N VAL A 50 -3.14 0.24 -9.24
CA VAL A 50 -2.23 -0.90 -9.22
C VAL A 50 -2.75 -1.92 -8.21
N HIS A 51 -3.04 -3.11 -8.71
CA HIS A 51 -3.42 -4.26 -7.90
C HIS A 51 -2.16 -4.99 -7.44
N LEU A 52 -2.01 -5.13 -6.13
CA LEU A 52 -0.80 -5.62 -5.49
C LEU A 52 -1.16 -6.77 -4.54
N GLU A 53 -0.31 -7.79 -4.51
CA GLU A 53 -0.39 -8.91 -3.57
C GLU A 53 0.77 -8.85 -2.60
N GLY A 54 0.46 -8.60 -1.33
CA GLY A 54 1.39 -8.71 -0.21
C GLY A 54 1.51 -10.13 0.31
N ILE A 55 2.33 -10.28 1.35
CA ILE A 55 2.61 -11.57 2.00
C ILE A 55 1.32 -12.17 2.56
N GLY A 56 1.12 -13.48 2.35
CA GLY A 56 -0.05 -14.20 2.89
C GLY A 56 -1.35 -13.96 2.11
N GLY A 57 -1.26 -13.49 0.86
CA GLY A 57 -2.44 -13.24 0.00
C GLY A 57 -3.16 -11.93 0.32
N LEU A 58 -2.49 -11.01 1.03
CA LEU A 58 -3.05 -9.69 1.31
C LEU A 58 -3.17 -8.89 0.02
N GLN A 59 -4.40 -8.63 -0.43
CA GLN A 59 -4.62 -7.79 -1.60
C GLN A 59 -4.62 -6.31 -1.22
N LEU A 60 -3.92 -5.52 -2.02
CA LEU A 60 -3.73 -4.09 -1.85
C LEU A 60 -4.03 -3.40 -3.16
N LYS A 61 -4.53 -2.17 -3.06
CA LYS A 61 -4.72 -1.29 -4.21
C LYS A 61 -3.97 0.00 -3.93
N ALA A 62 -3.17 0.43 -4.90
CA ALA A 62 -2.49 1.71 -4.85
C ALA A 62 -2.95 2.54 -6.03
N GLN A 63 -3.49 3.73 -5.76
CA GLN A 63 -3.89 4.65 -6.81
C GLN A 63 -2.75 5.62 -7.09
N LYS A 64 -2.34 5.71 -8.35
CA LYS A 64 -1.22 6.53 -8.79
C LYS A 64 -1.55 7.27 -10.08
N SER A 65 -0.87 8.38 -10.32
CA SER A 65 -0.92 9.04 -11.63
C SER A 65 -0.19 8.20 -12.67
N HIS A 66 -0.56 8.35 -13.94
CA HIS A 66 0.12 7.65 -15.03
C HIS A 66 1.63 7.96 -15.05
N GLU A 67 2.01 9.23 -14.90
CA GLU A 67 3.41 9.69 -14.90
C GLU A 67 4.24 9.04 -13.77
N GLU A 68 3.67 8.89 -12.57
CA GLU A 68 4.34 8.18 -11.47
C GLU A 68 4.60 6.72 -11.83
N LEU A 69 3.64 6.07 -12.49
CA LEU A 69 3.76 4.66 -12.87
C LEU A 69 4.72 4.45 -14.03
N GLU A 70 4.82 5.36 -14.98
CA GLU A 70 5.81 5.23 -16.07
C GLU A 70 7.25 5.14 -15.56
N SER A 71 7.53 5.76 -14.40
CA SER A 71 8.85 5.65 -13.75
C SER A 71 9.10 4.29 -13.08
N LEU A 72 8.06 3.49 -12.89
CA LEU A 72 8.08 2.19 -12.22
C LEU A 72 7.76 1.08 -13.23
N ASN A 73 8.64 0.10 -13.38
CA ASN A 73 8.36 -1.06 -14.23
C ASN A 73 7.32 -2.00 -13.58
N LEU A 74 6.04 -1.62 -13.61
CA LEU A 74 4.91 -2.34 -13.00
C LEU A 74 4.36 -3.46 -13.89
N THR A 75 5.24 -4.34 -14.32
CA THR A 75 4.81 -5.55 -15.05
C THR A 75 4.17 -6.56 -14.07
N PRO A 76 3.15 -7.32 -14.48
CA PRO A 76 2.61 -8.41 -13.67
C PRO A 76 3.72 -9.37 -13.21
N GLY A 77 3.79 -9.65 -11.91
CA GLY A 77 4.84 -10.43 -11.26
C GLY A 77 6.03 -9.59 -10.77
N ALA A 78 6.15 -8.32 -11.15
CA ALA A 78 7.19 -7.44 -10.62
C ALA A 78 7.06 -7.28 -9.10
N ARG A 79 8.19 -7.25 -8.40
CA ARG A 79 8.24 -6.98 -6.97
C ARG A 79 8.46 -5.50 -6.74
N VAL A 80 7.57 -4.90 -5.96
CA VAL A 80 7.65 -3.50 -5.56
C VAL A 80 7.59 -3.37 -4.05
N TRP A 81 8.14 -2.29 -3.55
CA TRP A 81 7.97 -1.87 -2.17
C TRP A 81 6.78 -0.93 -2.08
N VAL A 82 5.79 -1.32 -1.29
CA VAL A 82 4.67 -0.47 -0.90
C VAL A 82 5.04 0.16 0.42
N SER A 83 5.06 1.48 0.48
CA SER A 83 5.46 2.22 1.67
C SER A 83 4.49 3.34 2.01
N TRP A 84 4.39 3.69 3.28
CA TRP A 84 3.53 4.77 3.75
C TRP A 84 4.10 5.37 5.03
N ARG A 85 3.73 6.61 5.33
CA ARG A 85 4.11 7.27 6.59
C ARG A 85 3.25 6.75 7.73
N ALA A 86 3.82 6.59 8.91
CA ALA A 86 3.06 6.13 10.09
C ALA A 86 1.86 7.06 10.43
N GLY A 87 2.00 8.37 10.21
CA GLY A 87 0.91 9.32 10.40
C GLY A 87 -0.21 9.24 9.34
N SER A 88 -0.01 8.47 8.27
CA SER A 88 -0.97 8.33 7.18
C SER A 88 -1.93 7.15 7.35
N SER A 89 -1.73 6.34 8.39
CA SER A 89 -2.58 5.18 8.70
C SER A 89 -3.60 5.47 9.79
N HIS A 90 -4.77 4.85 9.66
CA HIS A 90 -5.80 4.83 10.69
C HIS A 90 -5.93 3.41 11.24
N ILE A 91 -5.88 3.29 12.57
CA ILE A 91 -6.12 2.03 13.25
C ILE A 91 -7.54 2.06 13.79
N LEU A 92 -8.36 1.13 13.31
CA LEU A 92 -9.72 0.93 13.79
C LEU A 92 -9.71 -0.25 14.78
N PRO A 93 -10.33 -0.11 15.96
CA PRO A 93 -10.51 -1.25 16.85
C PRO A 93 -11.36 -2.32 16.14
N GLY A 94 -10.88 -3.56 16.14
CA GLY A 94 -11.68 -4.69 15.69
C GLY A 94 -12.80 -4.97 16.69
N GLU A 95 -13.94 -5.48 16.19
CA GLU A 95 -14.99 -6.05 17.04
C GLU A 95 -14.50 -7.24 17.86
#